data_AF-A0A963V5P8-F1
#
_entry.id   AF-A0A963V5P8-F1
#
_cell.length_a   1.000
_cell.length_b   1.000
_cell.length_c   1.000
_cell.angle_alpha   90.00
_cell.angle_beta   90.00
_cell.angle_gamma   90.00
#
_symmetry.space_group_name_H-M   'P 1'
#
loop_
_entity.id
_entity.type
_entity.pdbx_description
1 polymer ?
#
loop_
_entity_poly.entity_id
_entity_poly.type
_entity_poly.pdbx_seq_one_letter_code
_entity_poly.pdbx_strand_id
1 'polypeptide(L)' 'MLDRKNTRDIFPPTGPKLNAKSWQTEAPLRMLMNNLHPDVAENPHELVVYGG' A
#
# COMPACT_ATOMS: atom_id res chain seq x y z
N MET A 1 12.44 7.75 -22.80
CA MET A 1 11.29 7.57 -21.88
C MET A 1 11.89 7.40 -20.49
N LEU A 2 11.60 8.28 -19.54
CA LEU A 2 12.05 8.08 -18.16
C LEU A 2 11.20 6.95 -17.57
N ASP A 3 11.82 5.81 -17.27
CA ASP A 3 11.18 4.74 -16.55
C ASP A 3 10.86 5.24 -15.13
N ARG A 4 9.57 5.43 -14.83
CA ARG A 4 9.08 5.95 -13.53
C ARG A 4 8.57 4.82 -12.64
N LYS A 5 9.20 3.64 -12.69
CA LYS A 5 8.85 2.54 -11.79
C LYS A 5 9.22 2.88 -10.36
N ASN A 6 8.26 2.70 -9.45
CA ASN A 6 8.48 2.88 -8.03
C ASN A 6 9.16 1.63 -7.46
N THR A 7 10.40 1.72 -6.98
CA THR A 7 11.16 0.55 -6.50
C THR A 7 10.82 0.11 -5.07
N ARG A 8 9.83 0.73 -4.42
CA ARG A 8 9.50 0.47 -3.02
C ARG A 8 8.42 -0.59 -2.88
N ASP A 9 8.70 -1.61 -2.07
CA ASP A 9 7.69 -2.54 -1.55
C ASP A 9 6.89 -1.90 -0.42
N ILE A 10 5.57 -2.09 -0.43
CA ILE A 10 4.64 -1.44 0.49
C ILE A 10 4.04 -2.50 1.42
N PHE A 11 4.15 -2.28 2.73
CA PHE A 11 3.57 -3.16 3.74
C PHE A 11 2.68 -2.36 4.69
N PRO A 12 1.44 -2.77 4.95
CA PRO A 12 0.58 -2.07 5.90
C PRO A 12 1.14 -2.23 7.33
N PRO A 13 1.05 -1.19 8.18
CA PRO A 13 1.37 -1.33 9.60
C PRO A 13 0.51 -2.39 10.29
N THR A 14 1.13 -3.18 11.16
CA THR A 14 0.49 -4.27 11.91
C THR A 14 0.45 -3.98 13.41
N GLY A 15 -0.37 -4.74 14.15
CA GLY A 15 -0.54 -4.59 15.60
C GLY A 15 -1.37 -3.36 16.01
N PRO A 16 -1.48 -3.09 17.32
CA PRO A 16 -2.40 -2.09 17.87
C PRO A 16 -1.85 -0.65 17.87
N LYS A 17 -0.57 -0.44 17.57
CA LYS A 17 0.05 0.90 17.55
C LYS A 17 -0.43 1.69 16.34
N LEU A 18 -0.85 2.94 16.56
CA LEU A 18 -1.29 3.86 15.50
C LEU A 18 -0.10 4.62 14.89
N ASN A 19 -0.15 4.83 13.58
CA ASN A 19 0.73 5.75 12.84
C ASN A 19 0.01 7.08 12.54
N ALA A 20 -1.30 7.02 12.32
CA ALA A 20 -2.18 8.17 12.26
C ALA A 20 -2.69 8.58 13.66
N LYS A 21 -3.48 9.66 13.73
CA LYS A 21 -3.98 10.21 15.00
C LYS A 21 -5.21 9.49 15.55
N SER A 22 -5.88 8.68 14.74
CA SER A 22 -7.10 7.95 15.14
C SER A 22 -7.31 6.71 14.29
N TRP A 23 -8.12 5.77 14.77
CA TRP A 23 -8.47 4.57 13.98
C TRP A 23 -9.20 4.89 12.68
N GLN A 24 -10.03 5.94 12.67
CA GLN A 24 -10.75 6.38 11.48
C GLN A 24 -9.80 6.84 10.36
N THR A 25 -8.57 7.25 10.70
CA THR A 25 -7.54 7.64 9.73
C THR A 25 -6.48 6.56 9.52
N GLU A 26 -6.19 5.73 10.52
CA GLU A 26 -5.29 4.58 10.42
C GLU A 26 -5.87 3.47 9.54
N ALA A 27 -7.17 3.17 9.68
CA ALA A 27 -7.82 2.11 8.90
C ALA A 27 -7.71 2.32 7.38
N PRO A 28 -8.08 3.48 6.80
CA PRO A 28 -7.91 3.70 5.36
C PRO A 28 -6.44 3.72 4.94
N LEU A 29 -5.51 4.20 5.79
CA LEU A 29 -4.07 4.10 5.52
C LEU A 29 -3.62 2.64 5.37
N ARG A 30 -3.99 1.78 6.32
CA ARG A 30 -3.66 0.36 6.28
C ARG A 30 -4.28 -0.33 5.08
N MET A 31 -5.54 -0.04 4.76
CA MET A 31 -6.22 -0.62 3.59
C MET A 31 -5.57 -0.17 2.27
N LEU A 32 -5.21 1.11 2.15
CA LEU A 32 -4.49 1.61 0.98
C LEU A 32 -3.14 0.90 0.81
N MET A 33 -2.37 0.76 1.88
CA MET A 33 -1.08 0.07 1.84
C MET A 33 -1.24 -1.42 1.57
N ASN A 34 -2.31 -2.05 2.08
CA ASN A 34 -2.63 -3.46 1.83
C ASN A 34 -2.95 -3.71 0.36
N ASN A 35 -3.68 -2.81 -0.30
CA ASN A 35 -3.93 -2.92 -1.75
C ASN A 35 -2.62 -2.95 -2.56
N LEU A 36 -1.56 -2.31 -2.09
CA LEU A 36 -0.26 -2.28 -2.77
C LEU A 36 0.76 -3.26 -2.20
N HIS A 37 0.31 -4.19 -1.36
CA HIS A 37 1.18 -5.24 -0.82
C HIS A 37 1.63 -6.16 -1.96
N PRO A 38 2.91 -6.61 -2.00
CA PRO A 38 3.41 -7.50 -3.06
C PRO A 38 2.62 -8.80 -3.24
N ASP A 39 2.10 -9.35 -2.16
CA ASP A 39 1.24 -10.56 -2.20
C ASP A 39 -0.24 -10.28 -2.55
N VAL A 40 -0.63 -9.01 -2.71
CA VAL A 40 -2.03 -8.59 -2.99
C VAL A 40 -2.17 -7.96 -4.36
N ALA A 41 -1.30 -7.03 -4.73
CA ALA A 41 -1.33 -6.32 -6.01
C ALA A 41 -0.71 -7.14 -7.15
N GLU A 42 -1.31 -7.07 -8.33
CA GLU A 42 -0.77 -7.66 -9.57
C GLU A 42 0.52 -6.96 -10.04
N ASN A 43 0.61 -5.63 -9.92
CA ASN A 43 1.83 -4.87 -10.24
C ASN A 43 1.98 -3.62 -9.34
N PRO A 44 2.44 -3.81 -8.08
CA PRO A 44 2.47 -2.73 -7.08
C PRO A 44 3.43 -1.58 -7.43
N HIS A 45 4.51 -1.85 -8.19
CA HIS A 45 5.49 -0.84 -8.61
C HIS A 45 4.95 0.15 -9.65
N GLU A 46 3.84 -0.21 -10.31
CA GLU A 46 3.05 0.66 -11.19
C GLU A 46 1.72 1.08 -10.54
N LEU A 47 1.52 0.78 -9.25
CA LEU A 47 0.32 1.08 -8.47
C LEU A 47 -0.95 0.39 -8.98
N VAL A 48 -0.79 -0.74 -9.69
CA VAL A 48 -1.89 -1.57 -10.20
C VAL A 48 -2.21 -2.67 -9.20
N VAL A 49 -3.45 -2.73 -8.75
CA VAL A 49 -3.92 -3.73 -7.76
C VAL A 49 -4.43 -4.99 -8.47
N TYR A 50 -5.39 -4.84 -9.39
CA TYR A 50 -5.88 -5.94 -10.22
C TYR A 50 -6.54 -5.40 -11.48
N GLY A 51 -6.66 -6.25 -12.51
CA GLY A 51 -7.50 -5.98 -13.68
C GLY A 51 -6.87 -5.09 -14.75
N GLY A 52 -5.54 -4.94 -14.75
CA GLY A 52 -4.80 -4.16 -15.74
C GLY A 52 -4.91 -2.66 -15.56
#